data_AF-A0A926EVH1-F1
#
_entry.id   AF-A0A926EVH1-F1
#
_cell.length_a   1.000
_cell.length_b   1.000
_cell.length_c   1.000
_cell.angle_alpha   90.00
_cell.angle_beta   90.00
_cell.angle_gamma   90.00
#
_symmetry.space_group_name_H-M   'P 1'
#
loop_
_entity.id
_entity.type
_entity.pdbx_description
1 polymer ?
#
loop_
_entity_poly.entity_id
_entity_poly.type
_entity_poly.pdbx_seq_one_letter_code
_entity_poly.pdbx_strand_id
1 'polypeptide(L)'
;MAEKWRETIWENEKLREVIEYFNGYGSPYDELIIELVEKEISKKVLKSKGQIIVNQYKCPNCKRQWSGSKWGYCHECGQKLYWEGDNYGR
;
A
#
# COMPACT_ATOMS: atom_id res chain seq x y z
N MET A 1 20.09 -0.36 6.17
CA MET A 1 18.78 -0.59 6.83
C MET A 1 18.06 0.71 7.18
N ALA A 2 18.74 1.76 7.63
CA ALA A 2 18.12 3.06 7.89
C ALA A 2 17.70 3.81 6.60
N GLU A 3 18.40 3.62 5.49
CA GLU A 3 18.20 4.39 4.25
C GLU A 3 16.88 4.04 3.54
N LYS A 4 16.60 2.75 3.30
CA LYS A 4 15.37 2.32 2.61
C LYS A 4 14.07 2.69 3.35
N TRP A 5 14.13 2.71 4.69
CA TRP A 5 13.02 3.16 5.52
C TRP A 5 12.83 4.67 5.45
N ARG A 6 13.92 5.45 5.42
CA ARG A 6 13.87 6.90 5.22
C ARG A 6 13.35 7.27 3.83
N GLU A 7 13.75 6.53 2.79
CA GLU A 7 13.24 6.70 1.43
C GLU A 7 11.73 6.42 1.36
N THR A 8 11.26 5.32 1.97
CA THR A 8 9.81 5.00 1.99
C THR A 8 9.01 6.04 2.78
N ILE A 9 9.56 6.60 3.86
CA ILE A 9 8.91 7.66 4.63
C ILE A 9 8.81 8.95 3.80
N TRP A 10 9.90 9.33 3.13
CA TRP A 10 9.97 10.52 2.28
C TRP A 10 9.08 10.39 1.03
N GLU A 11 9.03 9.22 0.40
CA GLU A 11 8.10 8.96 -0.71
C GLU A 11 6.64 9.09 -0.26
N ASN A 12 6.29 8.53 0.90
CA ASN A 12 4.94 8.68 1.45
C ASN A 12 4.60 10.13 1.82
N GLU A 13 5.59 10.94 2.22
CA GLU A 13 5.41 12.37 2.49
C GLU A 13 5.02 13.13 1.22
N LYS A 14 5.75 12.93 0.12
CA LYS A 14 5.40 13.52 -1.19
C LYS A 14 4.02 13.09 -1.69
N LEU A 15 3.66 11.82 -1.50
CA LEU A 15 2.32 11.35 -1.88
C LEU A 15 1.22 12.05 -1.05
N ARG A 16 1.49 12.38 0.22
CA ARG A 16 0.56 13.16 1.04
C ARG A 16 0.44 14.62 0.59
N GLU A 17 1.57 15.25 0.22
CA GLU A 17 1.54 16.60 -0.36
C GLU A 17 0.68 16.65 -1.64
N VAL A 18 0.76 15.62 -2.48
CA VAL A 18 -0.09 15.52 -3.68
C VAL A 18 -1.56 15.41 -3.29
N ILE A 19 -1.92 14.56 -2.32
CA ILE A 19 -3.30 14.44 -1.84
C ILE A 19 -3.80 15.79 -1.30
N GLU A 20 -3.01 16.47 -0.48
CA GLU A 20 -3.36 17.78 0.07
C GLU A 20 -3.54 18.83 -1.02
N TYR A 21 -2.68 18.83 -2.04
CA TYR A 21 -2.79 19.73 -3.17
C TYR A 21 -4.08 19.52 -3.97
N PHE A 22 -4.42 18.27 -4.28
CA PHE A 22 -5.63 17.95 -5.05
C PHE A 22 -6.92 18.01 -4.20
N ASN A 23 -6.81 18.01 -2.88
CA ASN A 23 -7.96 18.15 -1.98
C ASN A 23 -8.47 19.60 -1.98
N GLY A 24 -9.42 19.90 -2.87
CA GLY A 24 -9.97 21.24 -3.07
C GLY A 24 -9.27 22.04 -4.16
N TYR A 25 -8.52 21.38 -5.04
CA TYR A 25 -7.92 22.02 -6.22
C TYR A 25 -8.97 22.54 -7.21
N GLY A 26 -10.09 21.83 -7.32
CA GLY A 26 -11.23 22.22 -8.15
C GLY A 26 -11.23 21.60 -9.55
N SER A 27 -10.48 20.53 -9.77
CA SER A 27 -10.53 19.77 -11.02
C SER A 27 -11.57 18.64 -10.95
N PRO A 28 -12.23 18.30 -12.06
CA PRO A 28 -13.16 17.17 -12.11
C PRO A 28 -12.50 15.80 -11.87
N TYR A 29 -11.16 15.75 -11.81
CA TYR A 29 -10.38 14.54 -11.57
C TYR A 29 -9.78 14.45 -10.17
N ASP A 30 -10.05 15.42 -9.28
CA ASP A 30 -9.43 15.47 -7.95
C ASP A 30 -9.62 14.16 -7.18
N GLU A 31 -10.85 13.66 -7.11
CA GLU A 31 -11.17 12.40 -6.42
C GLU A 31 -10.44 11.20 -7.03
N LEU A 32 -10.35 11.13 -8.37
CA LEU A 32 -9.66 10.04 -9.06
C LEU A 32 -8.16 10.06 -8.78
N ILE A 33 -7.55 11.25 -8.81
CA ILE A 33 -6.12 11.41 -8.54
C ILE A 33 -5.83 11.06 -7.09
N ILE A 34 -6.63 11.56 -6.15
CA ILE A 34 -6.49 11.25 -4.72
C ILE A 34 -6.58 9.73 -4.51
N GLU A 35 -7.59 9.04 -5.08
CA GLU A 35 -7.74 7.60 -4.90
C GLU A 35 -6.53 6.80 -5.44
N LEU A 36 -5.96 7.22 -6.58
CA LEU A 36 -4.78 6.59 -7.15
C LEU A 36 -3.55 6.80 -6.26
N VAL A 37 -3.35 8.02 -5.77
CA VAL A 37 -2.21 8.37 -4.90
C VAL A 37 -2.33 7.67 -3.55
N GLU A 38 -3.53 7.55 -2.98
CA GLU A 38 -3.78 6.81 -1.74
C GLU A 38 -3.45 5.31 -1.84
N LYS A 39 -3.56 4.71 -3.03
CA LYS A 39 -3.17 3.32 -3.29
C LYS A 39 -1.65 3.14 -3.37
N GLU A 40 -0.91 4.18 -3.76
CA GLU A 40 0.55 4.18 -3.78
C GLU A 40 1.17 4.32 -2.38
N ILE A 41 0.45 4.91 -1.42
CA ILE A 41 0.89 4.93 -0.02
C ILE A 41 0.89 3.51 0.52
N SER A 42 2.08 3.01 0.87
CA SER A 42 2.27 1.62 1.27
C SER A 42 1.54 1.30 2.59
N LYS A 43 0.70 0.26 2.60
CA LYS A 43 -0.09 -0.15 3.78
C LYS A 43 0.27 -1.56 4.23
N LYS A 44 0.37 -1.75 5.55
CA LYS A 44 0.75 -3.03 6.15
C LYS A 44 -0.27 -4.12 5.80
N VAL A 45 0.22 -5.25 5.29
CA VAL A 45 -0.62 -6.44 5.03
C VAL A 45 -1.13 -7.01 6.34
N LEU A 46 -2.41 -7.39 6.35
CA LEU A 46 -3.05 -8.01 7.49
C LEU A 46 -2.82 -9.52 7.42
N LYS A 47 -2.25 -10.12 8.48
CA LYS A 47 -2.21 -11.58 8.62
C LYS A 47 -3.59 -12.07 9.07
N SER A 48 -4.18 -12.98 8.30
CA SER A 48 -5.36 -13.72 8.74
C SER A 48 -4.90 -14.82 9.69
N LYS A 49 -5.63 -15.05 10.78
CA LYS A 49 -5.40 -16.17 11.71
C LYS A 49 -5.88 -17.47 11.04
N GLY A 50 -5.18 -17.89 9.98
CA GLY A 50 -5.46 -19.10 9.21
C GLY A 50 -4.72 -20.33 9.75
N GLN A 51 -5.13 -21.51 9.29
CA GLN A 51 -4.53 -22.80 9.64
C GLN A 51 -3.00 -22.79 9.47
N ILE A 52 -2.30 -23.46 10.40
CA ILE A 52 -0.84 -23.52 10.61
C ILE A 52 -0.03 -23.84 9.33
N ILE A 53 -0.68 -24.39 8.30
CA ILE A 53 -0.07 -25.00 7.12
C ILE A 53 0.14 -23.99 5.98
N VAL A 54 -0.67 -22.93 5.88
CA VAL A 54 -0.54 -21.90 4.84
C VAL A 54 -0.73 -20.49 5.42
N ASN A 55 0.24 -19.61 5.18
CA ASN A 55 0.07 -18.20 5.52
C ASN A 55 -1.11 -17.64 4.72
N GLN A 56 -2.08 -17.08 5.44
CA GLN A 56 -3.19 -16.33 4.85
C GLN A 56 -3.00 -14.85 5.08
N TYR A 57 -3.19 -14.07 4.02
CA TYR A 57 -3.01 -12.64 4.00
C TYR A 57 -4.28 -11.95 3.53
N LYS A 58 -4.44 -10.68 3.93
CA LYS A 58 -5.60 -9.88 3.61
C LYS A 58 -5.19 -8.46 3.23
N CYS A 59 -5.78 -7.95 2.14
CA CYS A 59 -5.47 -6.63 1.60
C CYS A 59 -5.99 -5.58 2.59
N PRO A 60 -5.16 -4.59 2.99
CA PRO A 60 -5.60 -3.56 3.91
C PRO A 60 -6.66 -2.63 3.31
N ASN A 61 -6.72 -2.51 1.97
CA ASN A 61 -7.70 -1.69 1.27
C ASN A 61 -9.00 -2.49 0.96
N CYS A 62 -8.99 -3.35 -0.06
CA CYS A 62 -10.19 -4.06 -0.54
C CYS A 62 -10.58 -5.32 0.25
N LYS A 63 -9.83 -5.68 1.29
CA LYS A 63 -10.11 -6.82 2.18
C LYS A 63 -10.09 -8.21 1.50
N ARG A 64 -9.71 -8.30 0.22
CA ARG A 64 -9.49 -9.58 -0.47
C ARG A 64 -8.44 -10.42 0.28
N GLN A 65 -8.72 -11.71 0.40
CA GLN A 65 -7.81 -12.68 1.01
C GLN A 65 -7.04 -13.44 -0.07
N TRP A 66 -5.81 -13.83 0.26
CA TRP A 66 -5.03 -14.77 -0.54
C TRP A 66 -4.15 -15.62 0.37
N SER A 67 -3.71 -16.76 -0.15
CA SER A 67 -2.71 -17.62 0.47
C SER A 67 -1.46 -17.67 -0.40
N GLY A 68 -0.32 -18.02 0.20
CA GLY A 68 0.93 -18.24 -0.54
C GLY A 68 1.90 -17.07 -0.49
N SER A 69 2.21 -16.48 -1.65
CA SER A 69 3.33 -15.53 -1.81
C SER A 69 3.02 -14.11 -1.32
N LYS A 70 4.08 -13.40 -0.96
CA LYS A 70 4.06 -11.96 -0.71
C LYS A 70 4.15 -11.20 -2.04
N TRP A 71 3.35 -10.15 -2.19
CA TRP A 71 3.26 -9.34 -3.41
C TRP A 71 3.55 -7.87 -3.10
N GLY A 72 4.14 -7.13 -4.04
CA GLY A 72 4.35 -5.69 -3.87
C GLY A 72 3.05 -4.86 -3.92
N TYR A 73 2.04 -5.37 -4.63
CA TYR A 73 0.74 -4.73 -4.82
C TYR A 73 -0.40 -5.75 -4.70
N CYS A 74 -1.59 -5.27 -4.36
CA CYS A 74 -2.80 -6.07 -4.42
C CYS A 74 -3.24 -6.25 -5.88
N HIS A 75 -3.30 -7.49 -6.36
CA HIS A 75 -3.76 -7.81 -7.73
C HIS A 75 -5.22 -7.45 -8.02
N GLU A 76 -6.00 -7.13 -6.99
CA GLU A 76 -7.41 -6.76 -7.17
C GLU A 76 -7.60 -5.25 -7.27
N CYS A 77 -7.03 -4.48 -6.33
CA CYS A 77 -7.32 -3.04 -6.21
C CYS A 77 -6.10 -2.13 -6.38
N GLY A 78 -4.92 -2.69 -6.67
CA GLY A 78 -3.70 -1.92 -6.91
C GLY A 78 -3.02 -1.34 -5.67
N GLN A 79 -3.52 -1.58 -4.45
CA GLN A 79 -2.89 -1.07 -3.23
C GLN A 79 -1.45 -1.59 -3.07
N LYS A 80 -0.47 -0.68 -2.90
CA LYS A 80 0.91 -1.00 -2.53
C LYS A 80 0.97 -1.62 -1.13
N LEU A 81 1.67 -2.75 -1.01
CA LEU A 81 1.67 -3.59 0.18
C LEU A 81 3.00 -3.48 0.92
N TYR A 82 2.91 -3.18 2.22
CA TYR A 82 4.03 -3.24 3.15
C TYR A 82 4.02 -4.57 3.91
N TRP A 83 5.16 -5.25 3.94
CA TRP A 83 5.34 -6.49 4.67
C TRP A 83 6.36 -6.31 5.78
N GLU A 84 5.94 -6.59 7.02
CA GLU A 84 6.82 -6.51 8.17
C GLU A 84 7.90 -7.60 8.09
N GLY A 85 9.16 -7.18 8.04
CA GLY A 85 10.33 -8.05 7.97
C GLY A 85 10.84 -8.35 6.55
N ASP A 86 10.25 -7.79 5.48
CA ASP A 86 10.77 -7.99 4.12
C ASP A 86 11.57 -6.79 3.60
N ASN A 87 12.84 -7.07 3.27
CA ASN A 87 13.71 -6.21 2.49
C ASN A 87 13.76 -6.70 1.03
N TYR A 88 12.82 -6.31 0.16
CA TYR A 88 12.95 -6.47 -1.30
C TYR A 88 12.27 -5.25 -1.98
N GLY A 89 12.86 -4.49 -2.90
CA GLY A 89 14.18 -4.60 -3.51
C GLY A 89 14.20 -5.61 -4.65
N ARG A 90 13.25 -5.52 -5.58
CA ARG A 90 13.36 -6.07 -6.92
C ARG A 90 12.51 -5.27 -7.87
#